data_AF-A0A974YUC5-F1
#
_entry.id   AF-A0A974YUC5-F1
#
_cell.length_a   1.000
_cell.length_b   1.000
_cell.length_c   1.000
_cell.angle_alpha   90.00
_cell.angle_beta   90.00
_cell.angle_gamma   90.00
#
_symmetry.space_group_name_H-M   'P 1'
#
loop_
_entity.id
_entity.type
_entity.pdbx_description
1 polymer ?
#
loop_
_entity_poly.entity_id
_entity_poly.type
_entity_poly.pdbx_seq_one_letter_code
_entity_poly.pdbx_strand_id
1 'polypeptide(L)'
;MKIAHNLLGLFLVLNLVACKETTKKETATSTEVKITEAEYNIPDSWVQERVAKANKRLNATEAGKVLWSAMEAHGGLDKWYGNGYFSMRFNYEPVDGKGIRDSYQTIDTWSNKARHNSITDTTSIFGWDGQEAWIKAKDSTSFAYDTKFWALTPLYFSGHPFVLDGEGVNLELLPEQEFQGTMQKVIKATYDAGVGSAPDDYYILYINTKTNLVDAFKYIVSYPKYFPNGGHAPEKITVTQGTTTVDGIVFATGFKTYWSTNDKDGLGEYITKISVSDLSFSPTVEENFFSKPEGAKVLKN
;
A
#
# COMPACT_ATOMS: atom_id res chain seq x y z
N MET A 1 21.76 71.02 15.19
CA MET A 1 22.77 72.10 15.13
C MET A 1 24.11 71.44 14.82
N LYS A 2 24.68 71.74 13.65
CA LYS A 2 25.91 71.14 13.12
C LYS A 2 27.10 71.51 14.00
N ILE A 3 27.95 70.56 14.39
CA ILE A 3 29.39 70.79 14.52
C ILE A 3 30.12 69.48 14.18
N ALA A 4 30.86 69.50 13.06
CA ALA A 4 31.93 68.56 12.74
C ALA A 4 33.26 69.25 13.08
N HIS A 5 34.23 68.53 13.64
CA HIS A 5 35.64 68.93 13.67
C HIS A 5 36.51 67.73 13.31
N ASN A 6 37.18 67.85 12.17
CA ASN A 6 38.41 67.14 11.81
C ASN A 6 39.58 67.70 12.63
N LEU A 7 40.57 66.87 12.97
CA LEU A 7 42.02 67.13 12.90
C LEU A 7 42.74 65.81 13.32
N LEU A 8 43.51 65.14 12.45
CA LEU A 8 44.95 65.36 12.20
C LEU A 8 45.77 65.31 13.51
N GLY A 9 46.70 64.40 13.78
CA GLY A 9 47.38 63.34 13.05
C GLY A 9 48.55 62.80 13.91
N LEU A 10 49.51 62.17 13.25
CA LEU A 10 50.86 61.81 13.70
C LEU A 10 51.11 60.36 14.19
N PHE A 11 51.53 59.56 13.20
CA PHE A 11 52.59 58.56 13.20
C PHE A 11 53.38 58.31 14.50
N LEU A 12 53.40 57.04 14.94
CA LEU A 12 54.60 56.42 15.46
C LEU A 12 54.79 55.05 14.79
N VAL A 13 55.86 54.94 14.02
CA VAL A 13 56.38 53.69 13.45
C VAL A 13 57.17 52.96 14.53
N LEU A 14 56.90 51.68 14.73
CA LEU A 14 57.93 50.72 15.15
C LEU A 14 57.55 49.31 14.67
N ASN A 15 58.31 48.88 13.67
CA ASN A 15 58.45 47.50 13.23
C ASN A 15 58.89 46.62 14.40
N LEU A 16 58.34 45.42 14.53
CA LEU A 16 59.12 44.19 14.71
C LEU A 16 58.29 42.99 14.23
N VAL A 17 58.93 42.20 13.39
CA VAL A 17 58.39 41.07 12.63
C VAL A 17 58.63 39.76 13.39
N ALA A 18 57.67 38.85 13.23
CA ALA A 18 57.73 37.39 13.32
C ALA A 18 57.65 36.70 14.69
N CYS A 19 56.54 35.99 14.89
CA CYS A 19 56.55 34.54 14.79
C CYS A 19 55.26 34.01 14.14
N LYS A 20 55.43 32.98 13.30
CA LYS A 20 54.49 32.40 12.35
C LYS A 20 53.45 31.52 13.05
N GLU A 21 52.17 31.70 12.72
CA GLU A 21 51.23 30.59 12.59
C GLU A 21 50.60 30.65 11.19
N THR A 22 50.87 29.59 10.41
CA THR A 22 50.37 29.38 9.06
C THR A 22 49.02 28.65 9.14
N THR A 23 47.91 29.37 8.95
CA THR A 23 46.62 28.74 8.64
C THR A 23 46.48 28.63 7.13
N LYS A 24 46.67 27.41 6.63
CA LYS A 24 46.51 27.03 5.23
C LYS A 24 45.01 27.11 4.88
N LYS A 25 44.63 28.05 4.01
CA LYS A 25 43.32 28.06 3.34
C LYS A 25 43.30 26.92 2.32
N GLU A 26 42.61 25.84 2.64
CA GLU A 26 42.21 24.84 1.65
C GLU A 26 40.86 25.25 1.05
N THR A 27 40.91 25.58 -0.23
CA THR A 27 39.75 25.75 -1.11
C THR A 27 39.08 24.38 -1.26
N ALA A 28 37.93 24.20 -0.61
CA ALA A 28 37.08 23.05 -0.86
C ALA A 28 36.37 23.26 -2.21
N THR A 29 36.83 22.56 -3.23
CA THR A 29 36.09 22.35 -4.47
C THR A 29 34.82 21.58 -4.11
N SER A 30 33.67 22.24 -4.21
CA SER A 30 32.37 21.59 -4.04
C SER A 30 32.15 20.66 -5.23
N THR A 31 32.42 19.37 -5.03
CA THR A 31 31.92 18.33 -5.92
C THR A 31 30.40 18.31 -5.73
N GLU A 32 29.68 18.87 -6.68
CA GLU A 32 28.24 18.77 -6.79
C GLU A 32 27.93 17.28 -7.00
N VAL A 33 27.59 16.58 -5.92
CA VAL A 33 27.08 15.21 -6.00
C VAL A 33 25.75 15.34 -6.71
N LYS A 34 25.72 14.96 -7.98
CA LYS A 34 24.50 14.77 -8.75
C LYS A 34 23.71 13.70 -8.01
N ILE A 35 22.77 14.11 -7.16
CA ILE A 35 21.78 13.22 -6.59
C ILE A 35 20.96 12.77 -7.80
N THR A 36 21.30 11.61 -8.34
CA THR A 36 20.35 10.88 -9.19
C THR A 36 19.14 10.64 -8.30
N GLU A 37 18.02 11.28 -8.62
CA GLU A 37 16.73 10.95 -8.01
C GLU A 37 16.59 9.43 -8.11
N ALA A 38 16.36 8.80 -6.97
CA ALA A 38 16.25 7.35 -6.92
C ALA A 38 14.99 6.98 -7.71
N GLU A 39 15.15 6.23 -8.80
CA GLU A 39 14.04 5.83 -9.67
C GLU A 39 13.62 4.38 -9.36
N TYR A 40 12.32 4.13 -9.51
CA TYR A 40 11.78 2.78 -9.44
C TYR A 40 12.31 1.95 -10.61
N ASN A 41 12.70 0.71 -10.34
CA ASN A 41 13.46 -0.11 -11.29
C ASN A 41 12.62 -0.68 -12.47
N ILE A 42 11.34 -0.35 -12.55
CA ILE A 42 10.47 -0.73 -13.66
C ILE A 42 10.42 0.42 -14.67
N PRO A 43 10.80 0.19 -15.94
CA PRO A 43 10.75 1.24 -16.95
C PRO A 43 9.33 1.78 -17.18
N ASP A 44 9.20 3.10 -17.35
CA ASP A 44 7.92 3.74 -17.68
C ASP A 44 7.22 3.11 -18.89
N SER A 45 7.99 2.71 -19.92
CA SER A 45 7.44 2.06 -21.11
C SER A 45 6.73 0.74 -20.79
N TRP A 46 7.21 -0.01 -19.79
CA TRP A 46 6.58 -1.25 -19.34
C TRP A 46 5.30 -0.97 -18.56
N VAL A 47 5.31 0.08 -17.72
CA VAL A 47 4.11 0.56 -17.03
C VAL A 47 3.04 0.95 -18.04
N GLN A 48 3.39 1.78 -19.03
CA GLN A 48 2.45 2.22 -20.07
C GLN A 48 1.90 1.04 -20.88
N GLU A 49 2.74 0.07 -21.24
CA GLU A 49 2.28 -1.12 -21.96
C GLU A 49 1.29 -1.94 -21.12
N ARG A 50 1.57 -2.16 -19.84
CA ARG A 50 0.68 -2.88 -18.92
C ARG A 50 -0.64 -2.16 -18.74
N VAL A 51 -0.60 -0.85 -18.50
CA VAL A 51 -1.79 0.00 -18.35
C VAL A 51 -2.63 -0.02 -19.63
N ALA A 52 -2.02 0.06 -20.81
CA ALA A 52 -2.74 -0.02 -22.08
C ALA A 52 -3.42 -1.38 -22.30
N LYS A 53 -2.76 -2.49 -21.92
CA LYS A 53 -3.37 -3.84 -21.96
C LYS A 53 -4.55 -3.95 -20.99
N ALA A 54 -4.39 -3.48 -19.76
CA ALA A 54 -5.47 -3.46 -18.76
C ALA A 54 -6.65 -2.61 -19.22
N ASN A 55 -6.39 -1.40 -19.73
CA ASN A 55 -7.39 -0.50 -20.29
C ASN A 55 -8.20 -1.18 -21.40
N LYS A 56 -7.52 -1.75 -22.39
CA LYS A 56 -8.17 -2.44 -23.51
C LYS A 56 -9.02 -3.61 -23.04
N ARG A 57 -8.53 -4.42 -22.10
CA ARG A 57 -9.23 -5.58 -21.56
C ARG A 57 -10.47 -5.17 -20.76
N LEU A 58 -10.32 -4.25 -19.81
CA LEU A 58 -11.40 -3.82 -18.93
C LEU A 58 -12.48 -3.06 -19.68
N ASN A 59 -12.13 -2.21 -20.65
CA ASN A 59 -13.13 -1.47 -21.44
C ASN A 59 -13.91 -2.34 -22.45
N ALA A 60 -13.62 -3.64 -22.56
CA ALA A 60 -14.34 -4.57 -23.42
C ALA A 60 -15.69 -5.02 -22.84
N THR A 61 -15.95 -4.82 -21.55
CA THR A 61 -17.21 -5.19 -20.87
C THR A 61 -17.75 -4.03 -20.04
N GLU A 62 -19.05 -4.00 -19.77
CA GLU A 62 -19.64 -2.96 -18.92
C GLU A 62 -19.13 -3.02 -17.47
N ALA A 63 -18.98 -4.23 -16.91
CA ALA A 63 -18.38 -4.42 -15.58
C ALA A 63 -16.94 -3.89 -15.52
N GLY A 64 -16.14 -4.16 -16.56
CA GLY A 64 -14.77 -3.68 -16.63
C GLY A 64 -14.67 -2.17 -16.84
N LYS A 65 -15.60 -1.53 -17.58
CA LYS A 65 -15.69 -0.06 -17.66
C LYS A 65 -15.98 0.58 -16.30
N VAL A 66 -16.82 -0.05 -15.49
CA VAL A 66 -17.09 0.40 -14.11
C VAL A 66 -15.81 0.31 -13.26
N LEU A 67 -15.10 -0.82 -13.30
CA LEU A 67 -13.84 -1.00 -12.58
C LEU A 67 -12.78 0.01 -13.04
N TRP A 68 -12.62 0.18 -14.36
CA TRP A 68 -11.67 1.14 -14.94
C TRP A 68 -11.96 2.57 -14.48
N SER A 69 -13.24 2.99 -14.51
CA SER A 69 -13.64 4.31 -14.02
C SER A 69 -13.33 4.50 -12.53
N ALA A 70 -13.45 3.43 -11.74
CA ALA A 70 -13.05 3.47 -10.34
C ALA A 70 -11.52 3.62 -10.20
N MET A 71 -10.71 2.87 -10.96
CA MET A 71 -9.25 3.01 -10.94
C MET A 71 -8.80 4.44 -11.29
N GLU A 72 -9.39 5.04 -12.31
CA GLU A 72 -9.12 6.42 -12.70
C GLU A 72 -9.47 7.41 -11.57
N ALA A 73 -10.61 7.24 -10.92
CA ALA A 73 -11.03 8.09 -9.81
C ALA A 73 -10.14 7.95 -8.56
N HIS A 74 -9.50 6.79 -8.37
CA HIS A 74 -8.52 6.60 -7.28
C HIS A 74 -7.12 7.09 -7.64
N GLY A 75 -6.87 7.54 -8.87
CA GLY A 75 -5.58 8.12 -9.26
C GLY A 75 -4.93 7.52 -10.51
N GLY A 76 -5.46 6.42 -11.02
CA GLY A 76 -4.99 5.76 -12.24
C GLY A 76 -3.99 4.62 -12.00
N LEU A 77 -4.03 3.59 -12.86
CA LEU A 77 -3.11 2.46 -12.80
C LEU A 77 -1.66 2.85 -13.17
N ASP A 78 -1.49 3.92 -13.95
CA ASP A 78 -0.18 4.49 -14.27
C ASP A 78 0.55 4.93 -13.01
N LYS A 79 -0.12 5.66 -12.10
CA LYS A 79 0.46 6.05 -10.82
C LYS A 79 0.63 4.85 -9.89
N TRP A 80 -0.34 3.94 -9.85
CA TRP A 80 -0.25 2.74 -9.00
C TRP A 80 1.01 1.92 -9.29
N TYR A 81 1.30 1.68 -10.57
CA TYR A 81 2.49 0.94 -10.99
C TYR A 81 3.76 1.80 -11.07
N GLY A 82 3.63 3.10 -11.33
CA GLY A 82 4.76 4.02 -11.49
C GLY A 82 5.34 4.56 -10.19
N ASN A 83 4.52 4.69 -9.13
CA ASN A 83 4.98 5.23 -7.85
C ASN A 83 5.90 4.27 -7.07
N GLY A 84 5.99 2.99 -7.48
CA GLY A 84 6.91 2.01 -6.92
C GLY A 84 6.38 1.31 -5.66
N TYR A 85 7.17 1.27 -4.60
CA TYR A 85 6.88 0.49 -3.41
C TYR A 85 5.90 1.22 -2.49
N PHE A 86 4.74 0.61 -2.25
CA PHE A 86 3.71 1.17 -1.37
C PHE A 86 3.87 0.63 0.06
N SER A 87 3.97 1.52 1.04
CA SER A 87 4.05 1.19 2.46
C SER A 87 2.85 1.71 3.23
N MET A 88 2.42 0.95 4.23
CA MET A 88 1.37 1.35 5.17
C MET A 88 1.52 0.60 6.50
N ARG A 89 1.07 1.21 7.59
CA ARG A 89 0.67 0.47 8.79
C ARG A 89 -0.77 0.02 8.64
N PHE A 90 -1.02 -1.27 8.83
CA PHE A 90 -2.35 -1.85 8.79
C PHE A 90 -2.66 -2.50 10.13
N ASN A 91 -3.61 -1.91 10.86
CA ASN A 91 -4.06 -2.38 12.16
C ASN A 91 -5.48 -2.95 12.05
N TYR A 92 -5.59 -4.27 12.17
CA TYR A 92 -6.83 -5.05 12.12
C TYR A 92 -7.23 -5.45 13.55
N GLU A 93 -8.34 -4.90 14.04
CA GLU A 93 -8.82 -5.03 15.42
C GLU A 93 -10.23 -5.64 15.45
N PRO A 94 -10.36 -6.96 15.63
CA PRO A 94 -11.64 -7.58 15.92
C PRO A 94 -12.26 -7.03 17.20
N VAL A 95 -13.59 -6.86 17.20
CA VAL A 95 -14.30 -6.24 18.34
C VAL A 95 -14.25 -7.08 19.62
N ASP A 96 -14.01 -8.38 19.49
CA ASP A 96 -13.82 -9.30 20.62
C ASP A 96 -12.41 -9.27 21.21
N GLY A 97 -11.51 -8.46 20.62
CA GLY A 97 -10.12 -8.30 21.03
C GLY A 97 -9.20 -9.47 20.66
N LYS A 98 -9.68 -10.49 19.95
CA LYS A 98 -8.89 -11.68 19.60
C LYS A 98 -8.37 -11.59 18.17
N GLY A 99 -7.15 -12.08 17.95
CA GLY A 99 -6.57 -12.12 16.60
C GLY A 99 -6.29 -10.73 16.02
N ILE A 100 -5.93 -9.77 16.88
CA ILE A 100 -5.41 -8.46 16.45
C ILE A 100 -4.19 -8.68 15.57
N ARG A 101 -4.12 -7.96 14.45
CA ARG A 101 -3.00 -8.00 13.52
C ARG A 101 -2.57 -6.59 13.22
N ASP A 102 -1.37 -6.22 13.65
CA ASP A 102 -0.83 -4.88 13.46
C ASP A 102 0.61 -5.00 12.96
N SER A 103 0.84 -4.47 11.76
CA SER A 103 2.14 -4.56 11.09
C SER A 103 2.32 -3.43 10.10
N TYR A 104 3.57 -3.04 9.89
CA TYR A 104 3.96 -2.25 8.73
C TYR A 104 4.11 -3.18 7.53
N GLN A 105 3.32 -2.99 6.48
CA GLN A 105 3.46 -3.69 5.21
C GLN A 105 4.13 -2.77 4.20
N THR A 106 5.04 -3.32 3.42
CA THR A 106 5.54 -2.73 2.17
C THR A 106 5.28 -3.70 1.04
N ILE A 107 4.79 -3.18 -0.09
CA ILE A 107 4.40 -3.95 -1.28
C ILE A 107 5.13 -3.40 -2.48
N ASP A 108 5.62 -4.30 -3.34
CA ASP A 108 5.96 -3.97 -4.71
C ASP A 108 4.68 -3.97 -5.57
N THR A 109 4.18 -2.79 -5.97
CA THR A 109 2.90 -2.70 -6.70
C THR A 109 2.95 -3.33 -8.08
N TRP A 110 4.14 -3.52 -8.67
CA TRP A 110 4.29 -4.22 -9.94
C TRP A 110 4.13 -5.73 -9.82
N SER A 111 4.75 -6.33 -8.79
CA SER A 111 4.87 -7.78 -8.66
C SER A 111 4.07 -8.40 -7.50
N ASN A 112 3.37 -7.57 -6.73
CA ASN A 112 2.64 -7.94 -5.51
C ASN A 112 3.49 -8.66 -4.46
N LYS A 113 4.82 -8.52 -4.50
CA LYS A 113 5.69 -8.98 -3.41
C LYS A 113 5.42 -8.15 -2.18
N ALA A 114 5.44 -8.76 -1.01
CA ALA A 114 5.11 -8.08 0.23
C ALA A 114 6.06 -8.47 1.36
N ARG A 115 6.38 -7.51 2.21
CA ARG A 115 7.09 -7.73 3.47
C ARG A 115 6.38 -6.98 4.58
N HIS A 116 6.30 -7.62 5.73
CA HIS A 116 5.75 -7.08 6.94
C HIS A 116 6.81 -7.00 8.02
N ASN A 117 6.77 -5.91 8.79
CA ASN A 117 7.53 -5.74 10.02
C ASN A 117 6.55 -5.61 11.19
N SER A 118 6.85 -6.30 12.30
CA SER A 118 6.09 -6.12 13.53
C SER A 118 6.25 -4.68 14.04
N ILE A 119 5.17 -4.14 14.61
CA ILE A 119 5.15 -2.83 15.25
C ILE A 119 5.87 -2.82 16.61
N THR A 120 6.07 -3.99 17.25
CA THR A 120 6.69 -4.12 18.57
C THR A 120 8.13 -4.61 18.53
N ASP A 121 8.49 -5.39 17.50
CA ASP A 121 9.85 -5.90 17.29
C ASP A 121 10.16 -5.89 15.79
N THR A 122 10.88 -4.87 15.33
CA THR A 122 11.19 -4.67 13.91
C THR A 122 12.08 -5.76 13.31
N THR A 123 12.70 -6.61 14.14
CA THR A 123 13.47 -7.78 13.68
C THR A 123 12.59 -8.98 13.34
N SER A 124 11.36 -8.99 13.85
CA SER A 124 10.34 -9.96 13.51
C SER A 124 9.63 -9.53 12.22
N ILE A 125 9.81 -10.32 11.17
CA ILE A 125 9.36 -10.03 9.80
C ILE A 125 8.78 -11.27 9.12
N PHE A 126 7.85 -11.07 8.20
CA PHE A 126 7.34 -12.11 7.31
C PHE A 126 7.01 -11.51 5.95
N GLY A 127 6.81 -12.34 4.93
CA GLY A 127 6.51 -11.82 3.61
C GLY A 127 6.14 -12.88 2.60
N TRP A 128 5.89 -12.40 1.39
CA TRP A 128 5.66 -13.14 0.16
C TRP A 128 6.65 -12.64 -0.88
N ASP A 129 7.52 -13.52 -1.36
CA ASP A 129 8.59 -13.15 -2.31
C ASP A 129 8.17 -13.24 -3.79
N GLY A 130 6.90 -13.56 -4.04
CA GLY A 130 6.35 -13.83 -5.38
C GLY A 130 6.15 -15.31 -5.66
N GLN A 131 6.74 -16.20 -4.86
CA GLN A 131 6.66 -17.66 -5.02
C GLN A 131 6.36 -18.38 -3.72
N GLU A 132 7.01 -17.97 -2.62
CA GLU A 132 6.89 -18.59 -1.31
C GLU A 132 6.62 -17.55 -0.22
N ALA A 133 5.81 -17.93 0.77
CA ALA A 133 5.68 -17.18 2.00
C ALA A 133 6.79 -17.55 2.97
N TRP A 134 7.33 -16.58 3.70
CA TRP A 134 8.44 -16.78 4.63
C TRP A 134 8.24 -15.98 5.94
N ILE A 135 8.89 -16.43 7.00
CA ILE A 135 8.86 -15.77 8.32
C ILE A 135 10.22 -15.86 9.03
N LYS A 136 10.65 -14.76 9.64
CA LYS A 136 11.74 -14.69 10.60
C LYS A 136 11.21 -14.01 11.85
N ALA A 137 11.02 -14.78 12.90
CA ALA A 137 10.50 -14.31 14.17
C ALA A 137 11.18 -15.08 15.31
N LYS A 138 11.25 -14.48 16.49
CA LYS A 138 11.84 -15.11 17.68
C LYS A 138 11.11 -16.41 18.03
N ASP A 139 9.78 -16.37 18.04
CA ASP A 139 8.92 -17.51 18.29
C ASP A 139 7.52 -17.27 17.71
N SER A 140 6.60 -18.21 17.90
CA SER A 140 5.24 -18.15 17.35
C SER A 140 4.37 -17.05 17.97
N THR A 141 4.78 -16.43 19.08
CA THR A 141 4.02 -15.35 19.72
C THR A 141 4.27 -14.00 19.06
N SER A 142 5.37 -13.84 18.31
CA SER A 142 5.66 -12.62 17.54
C SER A 142 4.56 -12.30 16.52
N PHE A 143 3.96 -13.33 15.93
CA PHE A 143 2.81 -13.22 15.04
C PHE A 143 1.82 -14.35 15.36
N ALA A 144 0.88 -14.08 16.27
CA ALA A 144 -0.14 -15.05 16.70
C ALA A 144 -1.28 -15.23 15.69
N TYR A 145 -0.96 -15.27 14.39
CA TYR A 145 -1.89 -15.44 13.28
C TYR A 145 -1.19 -16.09 12.08
N ASP A 146 -1.98 -16.53 11.10
CA ASP A 146 -1.45 -17.16 9.90
C ASP A 146 -0.77 -16.13 8.98
N THR A 147 0.54 -15.98 9.10
CA THR A 147 1.33 -15.01 8.33
C THR A 147 1.40 -15.31 6.85
N LYS A 148 1.22 -16.58 6.46
CA LYS A 148 1.15 -16.97 5.05
C LYS A 148 -0.13 -16.45 4.40
N PHE A 149 -1.27 -16.70 5.04
CA PHE A 149 -2.54 -16.15 4.58
C PHE A 149 -2.53 -14.61 4.63
N TRP A 150 -1.97 -14.04 5.69
CA TRP A 150 -1.98 -12.60 5.94
C TRP A 150 -1.04 -11.79 5.04
N ALA A 151 -0.02 -12.39 4.43
CA ALA A 151 1.04 -11.67 3.71
C ALA A 151 0.53 -10.71 2.61
N LEU A 152 -0.60 -11.02 1.97
CA LEU A 152 -1.23 -10.16 0.98
C LEU A 152 -2.57 -9.58 1.44
N THR A 153 -3.14 -10.02 2.56
CA THR A 153 -4.48 -9.59 2.97
C THR A 153 -4.60 -8.07 3.07
N PRO A 154 -3.66 -7.32 3.68
CA PRO A 154 -3.81 -5.86 3.73
C PRO A 154 -3.77 -5.18 2.35
N LEU A 155 -3.03 -5.72 1.37
CA LEU A 155 -3.05 -5.25 -0.02
C LEU A 155 -4.46 -5.39 -0.62
N TYR A 156 -5.15 -6.51 -0.38
CA TYR A 156 -6.52 -6.72 -0.85
C TYR A 156 -7.58 -5.91 -0.08
N PHE A 157 -7.21 -5.14 0.94
CA PHE A 157 -8.09 -4.12 1.53
C PHE A 157 -7.77 -2.74 0.95
N SER A 158 -6.50 -2.32 1.05
CA SER A 158 -6.07 -0.96 0.72
C SER A 158 -5.80 -0.72 -0.76
N GLY A 159 -5.60 -1.78 -1.54
CA GLY A 159 -5.27 -1.72 -2.97
C GLY A 159 -6.49 -1.75 -3.89
N HIS A 160 -7.71 -1.80 -3.37
CA HIS A 160 -8.90 -1.64 -4.21
C HIS A 160 -8.97 -0.21 -4.77
N PRO A 161 -9.34 -0.04 -6.05
CA PRO A 161 -9.77 -1.07 -7.00
C PRO A 161 -8.62 -1.71 -7.82
N PHE A 162 -7.38 -1.24 -7.68
CA PHE A 162 -6.23 -1.59 -8.52
C PHE A 162 -5.90 -3.09 -8.54
N VAL A 163 -6.13 -3.82 -7.44
CA VAL A 163 -5.83 -5.27 -7.32
C VAL A 163 -6.69 -6.19 -8.20
N LEU A 164 -7.68 -5.65 -8.92
CA LEU A 164 -8.61 -6.42 -9.76
C LEU A 164 -8.33 -6.28 -11.28
N ASP A 165 -7.16 -5.76 -11.67
CA ASP A 165 -6.75 -5.62 -13.07
C ASP A 165 -5.97 -6.83 -13.63
N GLY A 166 -5.77 -7.88 -12.81
CA GLY A 166 -5.00 -9.06 -13.18
C GLY A 166 -5.64 -9.95 -14.25
N GLU A 167 -4.80 -10.75 -14.90
CA GLU A 167 -5.27 -11.89 -15.70
C GLU A 167 -5.94 -12.94 -14.78
N GLY A 168 -6.97 -13.61 -15.30
CA GLY A 168 -7.78 -14.57 -14.53
C GLY A 168 -8.77 -13.95 -13.54
N VAL A 169 -8.92 -12.62 -13.55
CA VAL A 169 -10.03 -11.93 -12.86
C VAL A 169 -11.23 -11.85 -13.81
N ASN A 170 -12.35 -12.40 -13.35
CA ASN A 170 -13.64 -12.39 -14.03
C ASN A 170 -14.55 -11.33 -13.39
N LEU A 171 -15.17 -10.48 -14.21
CA LEU A 171 -16.02 -9.40 -13.74
C LEU A 171 -17.46 -9.58 -14.21
N GLU A 172 -18.39 -9.49 -13.26
CA GLU A 172 -19.84 -9.49 -13.50
C GLU A 172 -20.41 -8.14 -13.04
N LEU A 173 -21.23 -7.52 -13.89
CA LEU A 173 -21.98 -6.32 -13.51
C LEU A 173 -23.27 -6.76 -12.82
N LEU A 174 -23.46 -6.32 -11.58
CA LEU A 174 -24.67 -6.56 -10.82
C LEU A 174 -25.60 -5.33 -10.93
N PRO A 175 -26.90 -5.48 -10.58
CA PRO A 175 -27.80 -4.35 -10.51
C PRO A 175 -27.26 -3.25 -9.59
N GLU A 176 -27.46 -1.98 -9.98
CA GLU A 176 -27.16 -0.85 -9.10
C GLU A 176 -27.96 -0.97 -7.80
N GLN A 177 -27.36 -0.54 -6.71
CA GLN A 177 -27.95 -0.63 -5.38
C GLN A 177 -27.76 0.66 -4.60
N GLU A 178 -28.79 1.11 -3.90
CA GLU A 178 -28.63 2.13 -2.87
C GLU A 178 -27.88 1.53 -1.68
N PHE A 179 -26.79 2.18 -1.27
CA PHE A 179 -26.02 1.84 -0.08
C PHE A 179 -25.78 3.11 0.73
N GLN A 180 -26.25 3.12 1.98
CA GLN A 180 -26.13 4.25 2.91
C GLN A 180 -26.59 5.59 2.30
N GLY A 181 -27.69 5.56 1.54
CA GLY A 181 -28.28 6.75 0.92
C GLY A 181 -27.61 7.22 -0.38
N THR A 182 -26.62 6.48 -0.90
CA THR A 182 -25.98 6.78 -2.19
C THR A 182 -26.12 5.62 -3.16
N MET A 183 -26.43 5.94 -4.42
CA MET A 183 -26.52 4.92 -5.48
C MET A 183 -25.12 4.43 -5.86
N GLN A 184 -24.97 3.11 -5.95
CA GLN A 184 -23.72 2.41 -6.22
C GLN A 184 -23.81 1.60 -7.51
N LYS A 185 -22.77 1.68 -8.34
CA LYS A 185 -22.49 0.67 -9.37
C LYS A 185 -21.87 -0.53 -8.67
N VAL A 186 -22.40 -1.72 -8.92
CA VAL A 186 -22.00 -2.93 -8.20
C VAL A 186 -21.35 -3.89 -9.18
N ILE A 187 -20.11 -4.30 -8.89
CA ILE A 187 -19.42 -5.32 -9.68
C ILE A 187 -18.97 -6.47 -8.79
N LYS A 188 -19.08 -7.69 -9.29
CA LYS A 188 -18.53 -8.88 -8.64
C LYS A 188 -17.28 -9.33 -9.38
N ALA A 189 -16.22 -9.56 -8.63
CA ALA A 189 -14.97 -10.13 -9.09
C ALA A 189 -14.81 -11.55 -8.56
N THR A 190 -14.58 -12.50 -9.47
CA THR A 190 -14.20 -13.88 -9.15
C THR A 190 -12.88 -14.22 -9.86
N TYR A 191 -12.30 -15.38 -9.55
CA TYR A 191 -10.99 -15.78 -10.05
C TYR A 191 -11.07 -17.12 -10.79
N ASP A 192 -10.24 -17.26 -11.82
CA ASP A 192 -10.04 -18.54 -12.50
C ASP A 192 -9.39 -19.57 -11.55
N ALA A 193 -9.62 -20.86 -11.82
CA ALA A 193 -9.00 -21.93 -11.06
C ALA A 193 -7.46 -21.80 -11.10
N GLY A 194 -6.84 -21.83 -9.92
CA GLY A 194 -5.38 -21.71 -9.77
C GLY A 194 -4.86 -20.27 -9.66
N VAL A 195 -5.73 -19.26 -9.73
CA VAL A 195 -5.37 -17.87 -9.44
C VAL A 195 -5.44 -17.62 -7.93
N GLY A 196 -4.31 -17.22 -7.35
CA GLY A 196 -4.19 -16.97 -5.92
C GLY A 196 -4.23 -18.23 -5.04
N SER A 197 -4.15 -18.06 -3.72
CA SER A 197 -4.15 -19.16 -2.75
C SER A 197 -5.55 -19.62 -2.32
N ALA A 198 -6.60 -18.92 -2.77
CA ALA A 198 -8.00 -19.15 -2.43
C ALA A 198 -8.88 -18.78 -3.63
N PRO A 199 -8.88 -19.60 -4.70
CA PRO A 199 -9.54 -19.26 -5.96
C PRO A 199 -11.07 -19.15 -5.86
N ASP A 200 -11.68 -19.73 -4.82
CA ASP A 200 -13.11 -19.63 -4.56
C ASP A 200 -13.48 -18.33 -3.81
N ASP A 201 -12.52 -17.47 -3.49
CA ASP A 201 -12.79 -16.14 -2.96
C ASP A 201 -13.48 -15.28 -4.04
N TYR A 202 -14.33 -14.35 -3.59
CA TYR A 202 -14.84 -13.29 -4.46
C TYR A 202 -14.91 -11.97 -3.72
N TYR A 203 -14.95 -10.89 -4.49
CA TYR A 203 -15.23 -9.55 -4.01
C TYR A 203 -16.46 -9.00 -4.71
N ILE A 204 -17.28 -8.21 -4.01
CA ILE A 204 -18.33 -7.40 -4.62
C ILE A 204 -18.08 -5.95 -4.25
N LEU A 205 -17.67 -5.12 -5.20
CA LEU A 205 -17.38 -3.70 -4.96
C LEU A 205 -18.65 -2.85 -5.11
N TYR A 206 -18.82 -1.91 -4.18
CA TYR A 206 -19.83 -0.84 -4.23
C TYR A 206 -19.11 0.46 -4.62
N ILE A 207 -19.33 0.89 -5.86
CA ILE A 207 -18.65 2.03 -6.46
C ILE A 207 -19.63 3.20 -6.59
N ASN A 208 -19.30 4.31 -5.95
CA ASN A 208 -20.17 5.47 -5.85
C ASN A 208 -20.49 6.04 -7.25
N THR A 209 -21.75 6.13 -7.62
CA THR A 209 -22.16 6.63 -8.95
C THR A 209 -21.73 8.07 -9.24
N LYS A 210 -21.48 8.89 -8.20
CA LYS A 210 -21.09 10.30 -8.35
C LYS A 210 -19.58 10.49 -8.36
N THR A 211 -18.85 9.77 -7.50
CA THR A 211 -17.40 9.97 -7.33
C THR A 211 -16.56 8.88 -7.99
N ASN A 212 -17.16 7.74 -8.35
CA ASN A 212 -16.51 6.49 -8.72
C ASN A 212 -15.50 5.96 -7.68
N LEU A 213 -15.58 6.41 -6.43
CA LEU A 213 -14.79 5.85 -5.33
C LEU A 213 -15.41 4.55 -4.80
N VAL A 214 -14.60 3.67 -4.21
CA VAL A 214 -15.08 2.42 -3.59
C VAL A 214 -15.54 2.74 -2.17
N ASP A 215 -16.86 2.77 -1.97
CA ASP A 215 -17.48 3.08 -0.68
C ASP A 215 -17.50 1.85 0.24
N ALA A 216 -17.65 0.66 -0.33
CA ALA A 216 -17.65 -0.60 0.39
C ALA A 216 -17.30 -1.78 -0.53
N PHE A 217 -16.99 -2.93 0.09
CA PHE A 217 -16.89 -4.18 -0.62
C PHE A 217 -17.33 -5.36 0.24
N LYS A 218 -17.97 -6.35 -0.38
CA LYS A 218 -18.20 -7.66 0.22
C LYS A 218 -17.09 -8.63 -0.15
N TYR A 219 -16.85 -9.60 0.71
CA TYR A 219 -15.92 -10.68 0.45
C TYR A 219 -16.25 -11.93 1.27
N ILE A 220 -15.80 -13.07 0.75
CA ILE A 220 -15.73 -14.34 1.49
C ILE A 220 -14.27 -14.79 1.61
N VAL A 221 -14.02 -15.73 2.52
CA VAL A 221 -12.71 -16.40 2.64
C VAL A 221 -12.94 -17.90 2.53
N SER A 222 -12.34 -18.50 1.51
CA SER A 222 -12.41 -19.92 1.15
C SER A 222 -11.08 -20.66 1.37
N TYR A 223 -10.12 -20.02 2.07
CA TYR A 223 -8.77 -20.53 2.23
C TYR A 223 -8.73 -22.02 2.64
N PRO A 224 -8.11 -22.92 1.83
CA PRO A 224 -8.25 -24.37 2.02
C PRO A 224 -7.81 -24.89 3.39
N LYS A 225 -6.84 -24.23 4.04
CA LYS A 225 -6.42 -24.60 5.40
C LYS A 225 -7.54 -24.43 6.43
N TYR A 226 -8.45 -23.47 6.20
CA TYR A 226 -9.62 -23.25 7.05
C TYR A 226 -10.83 -24.07 6.60
N PHE A 227 -10.90 -24.42 5.31
CA PHE A 227 -12.01 -25.16 4.69
C PHE A 227 -11.49 -26.37 3.88
N PRO A 228 -10.92 -27.40 4.54
CA PRO A 228 -10.27 -28.52 3.85
C PRO A 228 -11.22 -29.38 3.01
N ASN A 229 -12.53 -29.29 3.27
CA ASN A 229 -13.59 -30.00 2.54
C ASN A 229 -14.37 -29.06 1.59
N GLY A 230 -13.82 -27.87 1.30
CA GLY A 230 -14.51 -26.82 0.56
C GLY A 230 -15.47 -26.00 1.44
N GLY A 231 -16.07 -24.97 0.82
CA GLY A 231 -16.89 -23.96 1.50
C GLY A 231 -16.11 -22.70 1.84
N HIS A 232 -16.75 -21.80 2.59
CA HIS A 232 -16.17 -20.51 2.93
C HIS A 232 -16.75 -19.95 4.24
N ALA A 233 -16.07 -18.96 4.80
CA ALA A 233 -16.58 -18.16 5.91
C ALA A 233 -17.85 -17.42 5.47
N PRO A 234 -18.78 -17.08 6.40
CA PRO A 234 -19.90 -16.21 6.07
C PRO A 234 -19.43 -14.92 5.39
N GLU A 235 -20.19 -14.44 4.41
CA GLU A 235 -19.88 -13.20 3.69
C GLU A 235 -19.79 -12.04 4.67
N LYS A 236 -18.79 -11.19 4.46
CA LYS A 236 -18.59 -9.95 5.20
C LYS A 236 -18.76 -8.78 4.26
N ILE A 237 -19.14 -7.64 4.82
CA ILE A 237 -19.12 -6.35 4.14
C ILE A 237 -18.20 -5.40 4.88
N THR A 238 -17.26 -4.81 4.16
CA THR A 238 -16.28 -3.85 4.65
C THR A 238 -16.60 -2.48 4.07
N VAL A 239 -16.80 -1.50 4.94
CA VAL A 239 -17.14 -0.12 4.58
C VAL A 239 -15.90 0.76 4.74
N THR A 240 -15.56 1.52 3.70
CA THR A 240 -14.44 2.48 3.71
C THR A 240 -14.68 3.57 4.77
N GLN A 241 -13.64 3.94 5.52
CA GLN A 241 -13.70 4.99 6.55
C GLN A 241 -12.60 6.03 6.30
N GLY A 242 -13.03 7.22 5.88
CA GLY A 242 -12.15 8.33 5.56
C GLY A 242 -11.24 8.04 4.36
N THR A 243 -10.70 9.10 3.77
CA THR A 243 -9.76 8.99 2.66
C THR A 243 -8.61 9.97 2.84
N THR A 244 -7.48 9.64 2.22
CA THR A 244 -6.33 10.52 2.06
C THR A 244 -5.77 10.38 0.65
N THR A 245 -4.97 11.34 0.20
CA THR A 245 -4.28 11.27 -1.09
C THR A 245 -2.78 11.21 -0.85
N VAL A 246 -2.11 10.21 -1.43
CA VAL A 246 -0.67 10.00 -1.35
C VAL A 246 -0.15 9.79 -2.76
N ASP A 247 0.78 10.65 -3.20
CA ASP A 247 1.39 10.61 -4.54
C ASP A 247 0.36 10.49 -5.68
N GLY A 248 -0.74 11.24 -5.54
CA GLY A 248 -1.82 11.31 -6.52
C GLY A 248 -2.79 10.14 -6.50
N ILE A 249 -2.71 9.24 -5.51
CA ILE A 249 -3.61 8.10 -5.31
C ILE A 249 -4.47 8.29 -4.07
N VAL A 250 -5.78 8.07 -4.20
CA VAL A 250 -6.75 8.12 -3.11
C VAL A 250 -6.78 6.77 -2.39
N PHE A 251 -6.51 6.79 -1.09
CA PHE A 251 -6.56 5.61 -0.22
C PHE A 251 -7.56 5.79 0.90
N ALA A 252 -8.13 4.68 1.37
CA ALA A 252 -8.87 4.62 2.61
C ALA A 252 -7.92 4.80 3.81
N THR A 253 -8.36 5.53 4.84
CA THR A 253 -7.63 5.65 6.13
C THR A 253 -8.09 4.62 7.16
N GLY A 254 -9.07 3.80 6.80
CA GLY A 254 -9.60 2.76 7.67
C GLY A 254 -10.81 2.08 7.06
N PHE A 255 -11.29 1.06 7.76
CA PHE A 255 -12.47 0.31 7.38
C PHE A 255 -13.26 -0.15 8.61
N LYS A 256 -14.55 -0.38 8.41
CA LYS A 256 -15.40 -1.12 9.36
C LYS A 256 -15.97 -2.34 8.67
N THR A 257 -15.75 -3.51 9.25
CA THR A 257 -16.27 -4.77 8.72
C THR A 257 -17.44 -5.28 9.55
N TYR A 258 -18.46 -5.77 8.87
CA TYR A 258 -19.69 -6.32 9.42
C TYR A 258 -19.94 -7.72 8.84
N TRP A 259 -20.70 -8.56 9.54
CA TRP A 259 -21.34 -9.70 8.88
C TRP A 259 -22.31 -9.18 7.82
N SER A 260 -22.30 -9.79 6.64
CA SER A 260 -23.23 -9.44 5.57
C SER A 260 -24.62 -10.03 5.85
N THR A 261 -25.67 -9.26 5.61
CA THR A 261 -27.06 -9.72 5.69
C THR A 261 -27.84 -9.39 4.42
N ASN A 262 -29.08 -9.85 4.36
CA ASN A 262 -30.02 -9.52 3.29
C ASN A 262 -30.88 -8.29 3.61
N ASP A 263 -30.59 -7.58 4.71
CA ASP A 263 -31.33 -6.39 5.11
C ASP A 263 -30.92 -5.18 4.26
N LYS A 264 -31.59 -4.04 4.45
CA LYS A 264 -31.21 -2.78 3.81
C LYS A 264 -29.73 -2.47 4.11
N ASP A 265 -28.97 -2.11 3.07
CA ASP A 265 -27.51 -1.91 3.07
C ASP A 265 -26.66 -3.17 3.34
N GLY A 266 -27.27 -4.30 3.72
CA GLY A 266 -26.58 -5.56 3.99
C GLY A 266 -25.64 -5.55 5.19
N LEU A 267 -25.79 -4.58 6.11
CA LEU A 267 -24.94 -4.40 7.29
C LEU A 267 -25.52 -5.14 8.50
N GLY A 268 -24.91 -6.25 8.88
CA GLY A 268 -25.21 -7.00 10.10
C GLY A 268 -24.42 -6.51 11.31
N GLU A 269 -24.03 -7.44 12.18
CA GLU A 269 -23.21 -7.16 13.36
C GLU A 269 -21.84 -6.60 12.96
N TYR A 270 -21.40 -5.57 13.67
CA TYR A 270 -20.07 -4.98 13.52
C TYR A 270 -19.01 -5.88 14.16
N ILE A 271 -18.01 -6.31 13.38
CA ILE A 271 -17.05 -7.34 13.82
C ILE A 271 -15.60 -6.91 13.82
N THR A 272 -15.21 -5.87 13.08
CA THR A 272 -13.80 -5.47 13.01
C THR A 272 -13.63 -4.00 12.67
N LYS A 273 -12.77 -3.34 13.44
CA LYS A 273 -12.20 -2.03 13.11
C LYS A 273 -10.88 -2.23 12.38
N ILE A 274 -10.66 -1.49 11.29
CA ILE A 274 -9.37 -1.47 10.61
C ILE A 274 -8.91 -0.02 10.51
N SER A 275 -7.67 0.25 10.90
CA SER A 275 -7.04 1.57 10.73
C SER A 275 -5.84 1.44 9.79
N VAL A 276 -5.76 2.33 8.81
CA VAL A 276 -4.66 2.40 7.84
C VAL A 276 -3.97 3.75 8.01
N SER A 277 -2.67 3.71 8.26
CA SER A 277 -1.88 4.91 8.58
C SER A 277 -0.48 4.77 7.98
N ASP A 278 0.33 5.83 8.08
CA ASP A 278 1.71 5.84 7.60
C ASP A 278 1.83 5.44 6.12
N LEU A 279 0.89 5.92 5.30
CA LEU A 279 0.82 5.62 3.87
C LEU A 279 1.90 6.41 3.12
N SER A 280 2.71 5.75 2.33
CA SER A 280 3.75 6.38 1.50
C SER A 280 4.12 5.53 0.30
N PHE A 281 4.54 6.17 -0.80
CA PHE A 281 5.32 5.49 -1.82
C PHE A 281 6.82 5.76 -1.66
N SER A 282 7.61 4.80 -2.12
CA SER A 282 9.06 4.94 -2.28
C SER A 282 9.49 4.34 -3.62
N PRO A 283 10.33 5.01 -4.40
CA PRO A 283 10.88 4.43 -5.62
C PRO A 283 11.89 3.32 -5.34
N THR A 284 12.42 3.22 -4.12
CA THR A 284 13.46 2.25 -3.76
C THR A 284 13.17 1.52 -2.46
N VAL A 285 13.66 0.28 -2.39
CA VAL A 285 13.85 -0.48 -1.16
C VAL A 285 15.27 -1.06 -1.15
N GLU A 286 15.69 -1.60 -0.02
CA GLU A 286 16.96 -2.32 0.07
C GLU A 286 17.05 -3.46 -0.95
N GLU A 287 18.26 -3.82 -1.36
CA GLU A 287 18.45 -4.99 -2.22
C GLU A 287 17.90 -6.24 -1.52
N ASN A 288 17.23 -7.11 -2.29
CA ASN A 288 16.64 -8.34 -1.76
C ASN A 288 15.59 -8.12 -0.65
N PHE A 289 14.98 -6.93 -0.56
CA PHE A 289 14.04 -6.57 0.51
C PHE A 289 12.88 -7.56 0.71
N PHE A 290 12.35 -8.12 -0.36
CA PHE A 290 11.25 -9.11 -0.34
C PHE A 290 11.74 -10.56 -0.28
N SER A 291 13.02 -10.79 -0.52
CA SER A 291 13.61 -12.12 -0.52
C SER A 291 13.65 -12.67 0.91
N LYS A 292 13.54 -13.99 1.03
CA LYS A 292 13.72 -14.69 2.31
C LYS A 292 15.12 -14.39 2.89
N PRO A 293 15.22 -13.73 4.06
CA PRO A 293 16.52 -13.43 4.66
C PRO A 293 17.13 -14.66 5.35
N GLU A 294 18.42 -14.59 5.66
CA GLU A 294 19.10 -15.64 6.42
C GLU A 294 18.40 -15.89 7.78
N GLY A 295 18.19 -17.17 8.08
CA GLY A 295 17.48 -17.64 9.28
C GLY A 295 15.96 -17.62 9.19
N ALA A 296 15.37 -17.15 8.08
CA ALA A 296 13.92 -17.23 7.87
C ALA A 296 13.48 -18.64 7.46
N LYS A 297 12.28 -19.02 7.90
CA LYS A 297 11.61 -20.27 7.56
C LYS A 297 10.63 -20.05 6.41
N VAL A 298 10.60 -20.99 5.46
CA VAL A 298 9.58 -21.04 4.39
C VAL A 298 8.30 -21.67 4.95
N LEU A 299 7.15 -21.08 4.62
CA LEU A 299 5.82 -21.52 5.04
C LEU A 299 5.19 -22.38 3.94
N LYS A 300 5.40 -23.71 4.03
CA LYS A 300 4.87 -24.68 3.06
C LYS A 300 3.35 -24.81 3.12
N ASN A 301 2.76 -25.33 2.04
CA ASN A 301 1.34 -25.74 2.00
C ASN A 301 1.12 -26.98 2.85
#